data_AF-A0A5N5Y0Z9-F1
#
_entry.id   AF-A0A5N5Y0Z9-F1
#
_cell.length_a   1.000
_cell.length_b   1.000
_cell.length_c   1.000
_cell.angle_alpha   90.00
_cell.angle_beta   90.00
_cell.angle_gamma   90.00
#
_symmetry.space_group_name_H-M   'P 1'
#
loop_
_entity.id
_entity.type
_entity.pdbx_description
1 polymer ?
#
loop_
_entity_poly.entity_id
_entity_poly.type
_entity_poly.pdbx_seq_one_letter_code
_entity_poly.pdbx_strand_id
1 'polypeptide(L)'
;MFNFLIVKVLESNSFTLPNTLIYGDVELRSASSDSNKEIAVLKESAEDYQLNFDKYTYTARICTIVYCDKVSDALSIASSRFSTILDLNATKFHISNIEVSDIGFVKNLDSGELLPIKRKRFNPSTSFVVSHGNIQQIDDINYILGLDCDLSQRYLRALHWARHGRHENNSQLKILFNWFTLEALLKEGESDNISSNICFLMGFPNNKKRLEINQTFIESISNHPRYDFWKKKLIEELDSIRVFRNDSAHSGFRVVDFSKQKLALYNQIMIFGTSRSLGAVQFALLNTIRTLPEFKEYMPYIFEQVATPNDIHGNIIYSLEQALLVE
;
A
#
# COMPACT_ATOMS: atom_id res chain seq x y z
N MET A 1 62.33 -17.17 0.38
CA MET A 1 61.64 -18.27 1.06
C MET A 1 61.88 -18.15 2.56
N PHE A 2 60.80 -17.97 3.31
CA PHE A 2 60.84 -17.64 4.73
C PHE A 2 60.07 -18.69 5.53
N ASN A 3 60.40 -18.83 6.81
CA ASN A 3 59.65 -19.68 7.73
C ASN A 3 58.60 -18.85 8.48
N PHE A 4 57.32 -19.15 8.27
CA PHE A 4 56.23 -18.48 8.96
C PHE A 4 55.56 -19.42 9.96
N LEU A 5 55.47 -19.01 11.22
CA LEU A 5 54.58 -19.62 12.20
C LEU A 5 53.22 -18.92 12.09
N ILE A 6 52.20 -19.68 11.71
CA ILE A 6 50.82 -19.21 11.63
C ILE A 6 50.10 -19.66 12.90
N VAL A 7 49.45 -18.73 13.58
CA VAL A 7 48.66 -19.02 14.79
C VAL A 7 47.25 -18.47 14.61
N LYS A 8 46.25 -19.32 14.85
CA LYS A 8 44.83 -18.94 14.91
C LYS A 8 44.21 -19.37 16.22
N VAL A 9 43.23 -18.58 16.66
CA VAL A 9 42.46 -18.86 17.86
C VAL A 9 41.23 -19.68 17.46
N LEU A 10 40.89 -20.72 18.24
CA LEU A 10 39.65 -21.47 18.00
C LEU A 10 38.42 -20.62 18.36
N GLU A 11 37.26 -21.03 17.88
CA GLU A 11 35.99 -20.37 18.18
C GLU A 11 35.70 -20.26 19.69
N SER A 12 34.95 -19.24 20.09
CA SER A 12 34.71 -18.93 21.52
C SER A 12 34.03 -20.07 22.30
N ASN A 13 33.20 -20.87 21.63
CA ASN A 13 32.56 -22.06 22.19
C ASN A 13 33.32 -23.38 21.90
N SER A 14 34.62 -23.28 21.62
CA SER A 14 35.49 -24.44 21.44
C SER A 14 35.99 -24.98 22.78
N PHE A 15 37.01 -25.83 22.76
CA PHE A 15 37.59 -26.43 23.96
C PHE A 15 38.83 -25.68 24.45
N THR A 16 39.15 -25.88 25.73
CA THR A 16 40.38 -25.42 26.37
C THR A 16 41.32 -26.61 26.55
N LEU A 17 42.62 -26.36 26.50
CA LEU A 17 43.64 -27.39 26.72
C LEU A 17 44.54 -27.00 27.88
N PRO A 18 44.83 -27.92 28.82
CA PRO A 18 45.80 -27.65 29.87
C PRO A 18 47.25 -27.77 29.36
N ASN A 19 47.48 -28.52 28.28
CA ASN A 19 48.79 -28.84 27.73
C ASN A 19 48.80 -28.71 26.20
N THR A 20 49.98 -28.51 25.64
CA THR A 20 50.19 -28.55 24.19
C THR A 20 50.11 -29.98 23.65
N LEU A 21 49.37 -30.16 22.56
CA LEU A 21 49.23 -31.39 21.79
C LEU A 21 49.80 -31.18 20.39
N ILE A 22 50.55 -32.17 19.88
CA ILE A 22 51.18 -32.10 18.55
C ILE A 22 50.59 -33.21 17.68
N TYR A 23 50.10 -32.83 16.50
CA TYR A 23 49.52 -33.70 15.50
C TYR A 23 50.25 -33.49 14.16
N GLY A 24 51.33 -34.24 13.96
CA GLY A 24 52.19 -34.08 12.78
C GLY A 24 52.89 -32.72 12.79
N ASP A 25 52.56 -31.87 11.82
CA ASP A 25 53.10 -30.52 11.63
C ASP A 25 52.17 -29.41 12.19
N VAL A 26 51.13 -29.79 12.92
CA VAL A 26 50.18 -28.88 13.58
C VAL A 26 50.24 -29.06 15.09
N GLU A 27 50.26 -27.95 15.80
CA GLU A 27 50.27 -27.88 17.25
C GLU A 27 48.96 -27.25 17.74
N LEU A 28 48.33 -27.86 18.76
CA LEU A 28 47.26 -27.27 19.54
C LEU A 28 47.81 -26.91 20.92
N ARG A 29 47.87 -25.62 21.24
CA ARG A 29 48.44 -25.14 22.50
C ARG A 29 47.43 -24.44 23.38
N SER A 30 47.72 -24.41 24.68
CA SER A 30 46.92 -23.70 25.67
C SER A 30 46.96 -22.19 25.44
N ALA A 31 45.87 -21.52 25.80
CA ALA A 31 45.82 -20.07 25.94
C ALA A 31 46.90 -19.50 26.87
N SER A 32 47.26 -20.25 27.91
CA SER A 32 48.25 -19.84 28.91
C SER A 32 49.68 -19.82 28.38
N SER A 33 49.93 -20.38 27.20
CA SER A 33 51.24 -20.41 26.56
C SER A 33 51.56 -19.16 25.76
N ASP A 34 50.60 -18.26 25.56
CA ASP A 34 50.82 -17.02 24.81
C ASP A 34 51.62 -16.01 25.63
N SER A 35 52.59 -15.39 24.97
CA SER A 35 53.32 -14.24 25.51
C SER A 35 52.46 -12.97 25.47
N ASN A 36 52.79 -11.99 26.33
CA ASN A 36 52.11 -10.69 26.34
C ASN A 36 52.13 -9.99 24.97
N LYS A 37 53.18 -10.21 24.17
CA LYS A 37 53.29 -9.68 22.79
C LYS A 37 52.31 -10.35 21.83
N GLU A 38 52.16 -11.67 21.90
CA GLU A 38 51.19 -12.41 21.08
C GLU A 38 49.76 -12.02 21.45
N ILE A 39 49.46 -11.88 22.75
CA ILE A 39 48.13 -11.42 23.22
C ILE A 39 47.79 -10.03 22.65
N ALA A 40 48.74 -9.11 22.64
CA ALA A 40 48.52 -7.77 22.08
C ALA A 40 48.19 -7.82 20.58
N VAL A 41 48.92 -8.65 19.81
CA VAL A 41 48.69 -8.80 18.36
C VAL A 41 47.37 -9.52 18.06
N LEU A 42 46.98 -10.50 18.90
CA LEU A 42 45.68 -11.15 18.81
C LEU A 42 44.52 -10.17 19.09
N LYS A 43 44.69 -9.26 20.06
CA LYS A 43 43.72 -8.19 20.31
C LYS A 43 43.59 -7.25 19.11
N GLU A 44 44.70 -6.83 18.51
CA GLU A 44 44.68 -6.02 17.27
C GLU A 44 43.94 -6.74 16.13
N SER A 45 44.18 -8.05 15.97
CA SER A 45 43.45 -8.87 14.99
C SER A 45 41.95 -8.93 15.30
N ALA A 46 41.57 -9.14 16.57
CA ALA A 46 40.16 -9.18 16.97
C ALA A 46 39.43 -7.85 16.75
N GLU A 47 40.08 -6.72 17.05
CA GLU A 47 39.55 -5.37 16.84
C GLU A 47 39.25 -5.11 15.35
N ASP A 48 40.15 -5.52 14.46
CA ASP A 48 40.00 -5.36 13.00
C ASP A 48 38.80 -6.16 12.45
N TYR A 49 38.49 -7.31 13.06
CA TYR A 49 37.30 -8.12 12.76
C TYR A 49 36.06 -7.74 13.59
N GLN A 50 36.12 -6.71 14.43
CA GLN A 50 35.03 -6.29 15.35
C GLN A 50 34.57 -7.41 16.30
N LEU A 51 35.50 -8.28 16.71
CA LEU A 51 35.26 -9.37 17.64
C LEU A 51 35.68 -8.99 19.07
N ASN A 52 34.88 -9.37 20.06
CA ASN A 52 35.26 -9.20 21.47
C ASN A 52 36.26 -10.29 21.88
N PHE A 53 37.55 -9.92 21.92
CA PHE A 53 38.65 -10.83 22.28
C PHE A 53 38.49 -11.51 23.66
N ASP A 54 37.81 -10.87 24.61
CA ASP A 54 37.65 -11.42 25.96
C ASP A 54 36.95 -12.78 25.95
N LYS A 55 36.06 -13.00 24.97
CA LYS A 55 35.35 -14.27 24.76
C LYS A 55 36.26 -15.42 24.29
N TYR A 56 37.44 -15.12 23.78
CA TYR A 56 38.37 -16.08 23.19
C TYR A 56 39.59 -16.34 24.08
N THR A 57 39.74 -15.58 25.17
CA THR A 57 40.93 -15.59 26.04
C THR A 57 41.33 -16.98 26.52
N TYR A 58 40.36 -17.86 26.78
CA TYR A 58 40.56 -19.21 27.33
C TYR A 58 40.67 -20.33 26.28
N THR A 59 40.31 -20.07 25.02
CA THR A 59 40.23 -21.10 23.96
C THR A 59 41.59 -21.63 23.53
N ALA A 60 41.69 -22.86 23.02
CA ALA A 60 42.97 -23.34 22.48
C ALA A 60 43.42 -22.55 21.24
N ARG A 61 44.72 -22.55 20.97
CA ARG A 61 45.34 -21.97 19.76
C ARG A 61 45.80 -23.11 18.86
N ILE A 62 45.59 -22.97 17.56
CA ILE A 62 46.12 -23.89 16.56
C ILE A 62 47.25 -23.20 15.79
N CYS A 63 48.37 -23.88 15.65
CA CYS A 63 49.53 -23.33 14.97
C CYS A 63 50.28 -24.34 14.12
N THR A 64 50.95 -23.85 13.08
CA THR A 64 51.78 -24.65 12.18
C THR A 64 52.88 -23.79 11.59
N ILE A 65 54.00 -24.40 11.22
CA ILE A 65 55.10 -23.74 10.53
C ILE A 65 54.99 -24.04 9.04
N VAL A 66 54.97 -22.99 8.22
CA VAL A 66 54.87 -23.06 6.77
C VAL A 66 56.08 -22.40 6.13
N TYR A 67 56.64 -23.05 5.12
CA TYR A 67 57.76 -22.56 4.33
C TYR A 67 57.27 -22.04 2.99
N CYS A 68 57.33 -20.72 2.77
CA CYS A 68 56.87 -20.09 1.54
C CYS A 68 57.43 -18.67 1.37
N ASP A 69 57.20 -18.04 0.22
CA ASP A 69 57.68 -16.68 -0.08
C ASP A 69 56.72 -15.58 0.38
N LYS A 70 55.41 -15.86 0.43
CA LYS A 70 54.36 -14.88 0.76
C LYS A 70 53.51 -15.31 1.94
N VAL A 71 53.14 -14.33 2.77
CA VAL A 71 52.24 -14.52 3.92
C VAL A 71 50.85 -15.02 3.50
N SER A 72 50.33 -14.58 2.34
CA SER A 72 49.04 -15.07 1.81
C SER A 72 49.03 -16.58 1.60
N ASP A 73 50.14 -17.09 1.08
CA ASP A 73 50.28 -18.50 0.71
C ASP A 73 50.49 -19.33 1.97
N ALA A 74 51.24 -18.78 2.94
CA ALA A 74 51.38 -19.34 4.29
C ALA A 74 50.02 -19.54 4.98
N LEU A 75 49.16 -18.53 4.92
CA LEU A 75 47.82 -18.57 5.52
C LEU A 75 46.93 -19.60 4.84
N SER A 76 46.97 -19.70 3.51
CA SER A 76 46.18 -20.68 2.76
C SER A 76 46.61 -22.12 3.09
N ILE A 77 47.91 -22.39 3.14
CA ILE A 77 48.46 -23.71 3.48
C ILE A 77 48.11 -24.07 4.93
N ALA A 78 48.29 -23.13 5.86
CA ALA A 78 47.94 -23.33 7.27
C ALA A 78 46.45 -23.63 7.45
N SER A 79 45.56 -22.88 6.78
CA SER A 79 44.11 -23.14 6.81
C SER A 79 43.77 -24.57 6.41
N SER A 80 44.37 -25.09 5.32
CA SER A 80 44.13 -26.47 4.90
C SER A 80 44.59 -27.50 5.94
N ARG A 81 45.76 -27.28 6.57
CA ARG A 81 46.28 -28.19 7.61
C ARG A 81 45.43 -28.14 8.87
N PHE A 82 44.99 -26.95 9.27
CA PHE A 82 44.13 -26.75 10.42
C PHE A 82 42.80 -27.47 10.25
N SER A 83 42.13 -27.34 9.10
CA SER A 83 40.86 -28.02 8.84
C SER A 83 40.98 -29.54 9.05
N THR A 84 42.00 -30.18 8.50
CA THR A 84 42.19 -31.64 8.67
C THR A 84 42.33 -32.06 10.14
N ILE A 85 43.09 -31.30 10.94
CA ILE A 85 43.27 -31.61 12.36
C ILE A 85 42.02 -31.32 13.18
N LEU A 86 41.30 -30.25 12.86
CA LEU A 86 40.05 -29.88 13.51
C LEU A 86 38.93 -30.89 13.22
N ASP A 87 38.79 -31.35 11.97
CA ASP A 87 37.83 -32.38 11.57
C ASP A 87 38.05 -33.69 12.36
N LEU A 88 39.31 -34.09 12.54
CA LEU A 88 39.65 -35.28 13.34
C LEU A 88 39.36 -35.06 14.84
N ASN A 89 39.63 -33.86 15.37
CA ASN A 89 39.32 -33.55 16.77
C ASN A 89 37.81 -33.38 17.04
N ALA A 90 37.01 -33.04 16.02
CA ALA A 90 35.55 -32.97 16.11
C ALA A 90 34.92 -34.31 16.53
N THR A 91 35.59 -35.42 16.21
CA THR A 91 35.18 -36.75 16.67
C THR A 91 35.39 -37.00 18.17
N LYS A 92 36.17 -36.16 18.86
CA LYS A 92 36.45 -36.29 20.31
C LYS A 92 35.63 -35.34 21.16
N PHE A 93 35.28 -34.16 20.63
CA PHE A 93 34.56 -33.12 21.36
C PHE A 93 33.26 -32.73 20.65
N HIS A 94 32.29 -33.65 20.64
CA HIS A 94 31.05 -33.57 19.85
C HIS A 94 30.15 -32.36 20.15
N ILE A 95 30.31 -31.69 21.29
CA ILE A 95 29.48 -30.55 21.73
C ILE A 95 30.20 -29.21 21.45
N SER A 96 31.52 -29.24 21.22
CA SER A 96 32.33 -28.03 21.05
C SER A 96 32.28 -27.53 19.61
N ASN A 97 32.31 -26.19 19.43
CA ASN A 97 32.50 -25.61 18.11
C ASN A 97 33.98 -25.68 17.71
N ILE A 98 34.37 -26.73 16.97
CA ILE A 98 35.78 -26.97 16.60
C ILE A 98 36.07 -26.35 15.24
N GLU A 99 36.11 -25.01 15.24
CA GLU A 99 36.47 -24.20 14.08
C GLU A 99 37.53 -23.16 14.47
N VAL A 100 38.27 -22.65 13.47
CA VAL A 100 39.15 -21.49 13.66
C VAL A 100 38.34 -20.22 13.56
N SER A 101 38.54 -19.30 14.50
CA SER A 101 38.06 -17.93 14.36
C SER A 101 38.88 -17.13 13.34
N ASP A 102 38.42 -15.93 13.04
CA ASP A 102 39.16 -14.96 12.22
C ASP A 102 40.37 -14.35 12.94
N ILE A 103 40.50 -14.57 14.25
CA ILE A 103 41.55 -14.00 15.09
C ILE A 103 42.83 -14.83 14.95
N GLY A 104 43.94 -14.16 14.62
CA GLY A 104 45.24 -14.82 14.56
C GLY A 104 46.39 -13.89 14.19
N PHE A 105 47.60 -14.46 14.13
CA PHE A 105 48.80 -13.74 13.72
C PHE A 105 49.74 -14.62 12.91
N VAL A 106 50.65 -13.96 12.22
CA VAL A 106 51.76 -14.56 11.49
C VAL A 106 53.05 -14.08 12.11
N LYS A 107 53.91 -15.03 12.51
CA LYS A 107 55.26 -14.75 12.99
C LYS A 107 56.28 -15.15 11.94
N ASN A 108 57.09 -14.21 11.49
CA ASN A 108 58.27 -14.54 10.70
C ASN A 108 59.34 -15.09 11.66
N LEU A 109 59.76 -16.35 11.47
CA LEU A 109 60.71 -17.00 12.35
C LEU A 109 62.16 -16.53 12.12
N ASP A 110 62.45 -15.97 10.95
CA ASP A 110 63.77 -15.46 10.60
C ASP A 110 64.01 -14.05 11.18
N SER A 111 62.98 -13.18 11.17
CA SER A 111 63.06 -11.81 11.74
C SER A 111 62.49 -11.68 13.16
N GLY A 112 61.68 -12.64 13.60
CA GLY A 112 60.94 -12.56 14.87
C GLY A 112 59.72 -11.62 14.84
N GLU A 113 59.42 -11.00 13.69
CA GLU A 113 58.32 -10.05 13.53
C GLU A 113 56.95 -10.74 13.66
N LEU A 114 56.03 -10.11 14.40
CA LEU A 114 54.65 -10.56 14.60
C LEU A 114 53.69 -9.62 13.87
N LEU A 115 52.88 -10.17 12.97
CA LEU A 115 51.91 -9.44 12.17
C LEU A 115 50.50 -9.98 12.44
N PRO A 116 49.52 -9.15 12.82
CA PRO A 116 48.15 -9.59 13.00
C PRO A 116 47.52 -9.97 11.65
N ILE A 117 46.65 -10.97 11.66
CA ILE A 117 45.80 -11.27 10.50
C ILE A 117 44.72 -10.19 10.44
N LYS A 118 44.71 -9.41 9.35
CA LYS A 118 43.74 -8.33 9.09
C LYS A 118 42.70 -8.75 8.05
N ARG A 119 41.51 -8.15 8.14
CA ARG A 119 40.35 -8.33 7.28
C ARG A 119 40.60 -7.75 5.90
N LYS A 120 40.45 -8.60 4.87
CA LYS A 120 40.67 -8.22 3.45
C LYS A 120 39.39 -8.13 2.61
N ARG A 121 38.20 -8.37 3.18
CA ARG A 121 36.91 -8.38 2.45
C ARG A 121 35.78 -7.62 3.18
N PHE A 122 34.92 -6.98 2.39
CA PHE A 122 33.66 -6.37 2.85
C PHE A 122 32.65 -7.47 3.24
N ASN A 123 31.87 -7.27 4.30
CA ASN A 123 30.76 -8.17 4.66
C ASN A 123 29.43 -7.62 4.14
N PRO A 124 28.43 -8.48 3.87
CA PRO A 124 27.07 -8.05 3.62
C PRO A 124 26.54 -7.17 4.76
N SER A 125 25.89 -6.07 4.43
CA SER A 125 25.24 -5.16 5.38
C SER A 125 23.76 -4.97 5.04
N THR A 126 22.98 -4.54 6.02
CA THR A 126 21.55 -4.24 5.84
C THR A 126 21.36 -3.25 4.70
N SER A 127 20.59 -3.65 3.69
CA SER A 127 20.20 -2.79 2.57
C SER A 127 18.72 -2.43 2.71
N PHE A 128 18.40 -1.14 2.69
CA PHE A 128 17.02 -0.66 2.61
C PHE A 128 16.63 -0.54 1.14
N VAL A 129 15.65 -1.34 0.71
CA VAL A 129 15.20 -1.40 -0.69
C VAL A 129 13.76 -0.91 -0.77
N VAL A 130 13.52 0.15 -1.55
CA VAL A 130 12.17 0.59 -1.92
C VAL A 130 11.98 0.25 -3.41
N SER A 131 11.18 -0.78 -3.69
CA SER A 131 10.77 -1.12 -5.05
C SER A 131 9.70 -0.14 -5.54
N HIS A 132 9.76 0.26 -6.81
CA HIS A 132 8.74 1.14 -7.43
C HIS A 132 7.32 0.53 -7.40
N GLY A 133 7.19 -0.79 -7.15
CA GLY A 133 5.90 -1.47 -6.93
C GLY A 133 5.39 -1.44 -5.48
N ASN A 134 6.18 -0.97 -4.51
CA ASN A 134 5.81 -0.94 -3.09
C ASN A 134 5.23 0.42 -2.65
N ILE A 135 5.10 1.39 -3.56
CA ILE A 135 4.37 2.62 -3.29
C ILE A 135 2.88 2.29 -3.46
N GLN A 136 2.13 2.29 -2.37
CA GLN A 136 0.68 2.11 -2.40
C GLN A 136 0.08 3.19 -3.31
N GLN A 137 -0.55 2.77 -4.42
CA GLN A 137 -1.21 3.70 -5.32
C GLN A 137 -2.38 4.35 -4.58
N ILE A 138 -2.34 5.68 -4.45
CA ILE A 138 -3.48 6.46 -3.98
C ILE A 138 -4.47 6.53 -5.14
N ASP A 139 -5.55 5.77 -5.04
CA ASP A 139 -6.67 5.85 -5.98
C ASP A 139 -7.67 6.97 -5.58
N ASP A 140 -8.68 7.17 -6.42
CA ASP A 140 -9.73 8.18 -6.21
C ASP A 140 -10.47 8.01 -4.87
N ILE A 141 -10.62 6.77 -4.40
CA ILE A 141 -11.31 6.47 -3.14
C ILE A 141 -10.44 6.96 -1.97
N ASN A 142 -9.15 6.63 -1.99
CA ASN A 142 -8.20 7.10 -0.98
C ASN A 142 -8.11 8.62 -0.98
N TYR A 143 -8.12 9.25 -2.16
CA TYR A 143 -8.13 10.71 -2.28
C TYR A 143 -9.37 11.31 -1.62
N ILE A 144 -10.57 10.85 -1.98
CA ILE A 144 -11.84 11.38 -1.46
C ILE A 144 -11.96 11.18 0.05
N LEU A 145 -11.53 10.02 0.57
CA LEU A 145 -11.51 9.75 2.02
C LEU A 145 -10.54 10.65 2.79
N GLY A 146 -9.48 11.14 2.13
CA GLY A 146 -8.54 12.10 2.71
C GLY A 146 -9.03 13.55 2.70
N LEU A 147 -10.17 13.85 2.07
CA LEU A 147 -10.73 15.20 2.02
C LEU A 147 -11.54 15.49 3.28
N ASP A 148 -11.30 16.66 3.88
CA ASP A 148 -12.16 17.20 4.94
C ASP A 148 -12.79 18.52 4.49
N CYS A 149 -13.86 18.42 3.72
CA CYS A 149 -14.61 19.56 3.22
C CYS A 149 -16.13 19.29 3.16
N ASP A 150 -16.94 20.35 3.10
CA ASP A 150 -18.41 20.26 3.07
C ASP A 150 -18.92 19.27 2.00
N LEU A 151 -18.44 19.39 0.76
CA LEU A 151 -18.88 18.54 -0.33
C LEU A 151 -18.48 17.07 -0.14
N SER A 152 -17.30 16.79 0.41
CA SER A 152 -16.84 15.41 0.70
C SER A 152 -17.70 14.76 1.79
N GLN A 153 -18.02 15.49 2.86
CA GLN A 153 -18.86 14.99 3.95
C GLN A 153 -20.30 14.72 3.47
N ARG A 154 -20.84 15.61 2.62
CA ARG A 154 -22.13 15.41 1.94
C ARG A 154 -22.12 14.19 1.03
N TYR A 155 -21.07 14.02 0.22
CA TYR A 155 -20.90 12.90 -0.67
C TYR A 155 -20.86 11.56 0.09
N LEU A 156 -20.09 11.47 1.18
CA LEU A 156 -20.03 10.28 2.03
C LEU A 156 -21.38 9.95 2.68
N ARG A 157 -22.11 10.97 3.16
CA ARG A 157 -23.47 10.80 3.70
C ARG A 157 -24.46 10.35 2.63
N ALA A 158 -24.37 10.88 1.42
CA ALA A 158 -25.19 10.48 0.29
C ALA A 158 -24.89 9.01 -0.11
N LEU A 159 -23.63 8.60 -0.16
CA LEU A 159 -23.23 7.22 -0.44
C LEU A 159 -23.82 6.22 0.57
N HIS A 160 -23.92 6.61 1.85
CA HIS A 160 -24.59 5.79 2.87
C HIS A 160 -26.05 5.50 2.51
N TRP A 161 -26.84 6.54 2.21
CA TRP A 161 -28.24 6.38 1.79
C TRP A 161 -28.39 5.64 0.46
N ALA A 162 -27.49 5.90 -0.50
CA ALA A 162 -27.49 5.23 -1.80
C ALA A 162 -27.29 3.71 -1.67
N ARG A 163 -26.41 3.31 -0.74
CA ARG A 163 -26.17 1.91 -0.41
C ARG A 163 -27.42 1.25 0.16
N HIS A 164 -28.13 1.91 1.07
CA HIS A 164 -29.41 1.41 1.59
C HIS A 164 -30.45 1.22 0.48
N GLY A 165 -30.60 2.20 -0.42
CA GLY A 165 -31.51 2.08 -1.57
C GLY A 165 -31.15 0.95 -2.54
N ARG A 166 -29.85 0.65 -2.73
CA ARG A 166 -29.39 -0.43 -3.60
C ARG A 166 -29.82 -1.82 -3.10
N HIS A 167 -29.81 -2.03 -1.79
CA HIS A 167 -30.14 -3.30 -1.15
C HIS A 167 -31.60 -3.41 -0.71
N GLU A 168 -32.41 -2.37 -0.93
CA GLU A 168 -33.82 -2.37 -0.59
C GLU A 168 -34.67 -3.04 -1.66
N ASN A 169 -35.54 -3.96 -1.23
CA ASN A 169 -36.45 -4.70 -2.09
C ASN A 169 -37.80 -3.97 -2.23
N ASN A 170 -38.23 -3.25 -1.20
CA ASN A 170 -39.45 -2.46 -1.25
C ASN A 170 -39.25 -1.22 -2.14
N SER A 171 -39.99 -1.13 -3.25
CA SER A 171 -39.84 -0.03 -4.21
C SER A 171 -40.09 1.36 -3.61
N GLN A 172 -41.03 1.48 -2.66
CA GLN A 172 -41.33 2.76 -2.00
C GLN A 172 -40.17 3.22 -1.12
N LEU A 173 -39.65 2.33 -0.26
CA LEU A 173 -38.49 2.64 0.59
C LEU A 173 -37.25 2.92 -0.26
N LYS A 174 -37.07 2.20 -1.35
CA LYS A 174 -35.98 2.42 -2.30
C LYS A 174 -36.04 3.83 -2.92
N ILE A 175 -37.22 4.27 -3.36
CA ILE A 175 -37.44 5.64 -3.86
C ILE A 175 -37.04 6.67 -2.79
N LEU A 176 -37.43 6.44 -1.53
CA LEU A 176 -37.10 7.36 -0.43
C LEU A 176 -35.62 7.39 -0.08
N PHE A 177 -34.93 6.24 -0.01
CA PHE A 177 -33.49 6.21 0.25
C PHE A 177 -32.72 6.94 -0.86
N ASN A 178 -33.13 6.77 -2.12
CA ASN A 178 -32.56 7.55 -3.22
C ASN A 178 -32.91 9.05 -3.11
N TRP A 179 -34.09 9.41 -2.60
CA TRP A 179 -34.44 10.82 -2.37
C TRP A 179 -33.59 11.43 -1.26
N PHE A 180 -33.41 10.74 -0.13
CA PHE A 180 -32.53 11.17 0.96
C PHE A 180 -31.07 11.28 0.50
N THR A 181 -30.65 10.41 -0.42
CA THR A 181 -29.35 10.52 -1.09
C THR A 181 -29.22 11.85 -1.81
N LEU A 182 -30.20 12.21 -2.63
CA LEU A 182 -30.21 13.46 -3.39
C LEU A 182 -30.35 14.70 -2.50
N GLU A 183 -31.15 14.63 -1.43
CA GLU A 183 -31.26 15.71 -0.44
C GLU A 183 -29.93 15.92 0.29
N ALA A 184 -29.29 14.85 0.78
CA ALA A 184 -27.99 14.94 1.46
C ALA A 184 -26.92 15.58 0.56
N LEU A 185 -27.01 15.31 -0.75
CA LEU A 185 -26.03 15.77 -1.73
C LEU A 185 -26.28 17.22 -2.20
N LEU A 186 -27.51 17.57 -2.55
CA LEU A 186 -27.83 18.78 -3.33
C LEU A 186 -28.57 19.87 -2.55
N LYS A 187 -29.11 19.57 -1.36
CA LYS A 187 -29.94 20.49 -0.59
C LYS A 187 -29.08 21.41 0.28
N GLU A 188 -29.23 22.72 0.11
CA GLU A 188 -28.52 23.71 0.96
C GLU A 188 -29.30 24.08 2.22
N GLY A 189 -30.62 24.26 2.10
CA GLY A 189 -31.52 24.63 3.19
C GLY A 189 -32.85 23.89 3.14
N GLU A 190 -33.67 24.02 4.18
CA GLU A 190 -34.91 23.23 4.32
C GLU A 190 -35.93 23.45 3.19
N SER A 191 -36.00 24.67 2.65
CA SER A 191 -36.89 25.09 1.58
C SER A 191 -36.33 24.89 0.16
N ASP A 192 -35.07 24.43 0.04
CA ASP A 192 -34.41 24.29 -1.26
C ASP A 192 -35.03 23.15 -2.10
N ASN A 193 -35.31 23.44 -3.38
CA ASN A 193 -35.89 22.48 -4.32
C ASN A 193 -34.80 21.93 -5.25
N ILE A 194 -34.38 20.70 -4.98
CA ILE A 194 -33.32 20.02 -5.73
C ILE A 194 -33.76 19.47 -7.09
N SER A 195 -35.06 19.47 -7.42
CA SER A 195 -35.60 18.83 -8.64
C SER A 195 -34.96 19.37 -9.92
N SER A 196 -34.71 20.68 -9.98
CA SER A 196 -34.08 21.30 -11.15
C SER A 196 -32.64 20.84 -11.34
N ASN A 197 -31.88 20.63 -10.26
CA ASN A 197 -30.51 20.12 -10.30
C ASN A 197 -30.49 18.64 -10.70
N ILE A 198 -31.45 17.85 -10.21
CA ILE A 198 -31.60 16.44 -10.60
C ILE A 198 -31.87 16.33 -12.10
N CYS A 199 -32.87 17.07 -12.63
CA CYS A 199 -33.13 17.11 -14.07
C CYS A 199 -31.88 17.50 -14.87
N PHE A 200 -31.16 18.51 -14.41
CA PHE A 200 -29.95 18.99 -15.07
C PHE A 200 -28.90 17.89 -15.18
N LEU A 201 -28.57 17.23 -14.07
CA LEU A 201 -27.57 16.16 -14.01
C LEU A 201 -28.02 14.88 -14.72
N MET A 202 -29.32 14.67 -14.88
CA MET A 202 -29.89 13.58 -15.71
C MET A 202 -29.87 13.87 -17.21
N GLY A 203 -29.40 15.03 -17.66
CA GLY A 203 -29.35 15.37 -19.08
C GLY A 203 -30.46 16.28 -19.58
N PHE A 204 -31.28 16.83 -18.68
CA PHE A 204 -32.41 17.71 -19.02
C PHE A 204 -32.24 19.08 -18.34
N PRO A 205 -31.25 19.89 -18.74
CA PRO A 205 -31.03 21.20 -18.16
C PRO A 205 -32.24 22.13 -18.41
N ASN A 206 -32.91 22.51 -17.32
CA ASN A 206 -34.14 23.31 -17.33
C ASN A 206 -33.99 24.70 -16.69
N ASN A 207 -32.83 25.02 -16.12
CA ASN A 207 -32.58 26.27 -15.41
C ASN A 207 -31.81 27.27 -16.29
N LYS A 208 -31.63 28.50 -15.78
CA LYS A 208 -30.87 29.56 -16.46
C LYS A 208 -29.41 29.16 -16.77
N LYS A 209 -28.83 28.27 -15.96
CA LYS A 209 -27.47 27.74 -16.14
C LYS A 209 -27.30 26.89 -17.40
N ARG A 210 -28.40 26.48 -18.05
CA ARG A 210 -28.34 25.88 -19.39
C ARG A 210 -27.61 26.78 -20.41
N LEU A 211 -27.73 28.10 -20.26
CA LEU A 211 -27.13 29.07 -21.17
C LEU A 211 -25.59 29.07 -21.13
N GLU A 212 -25.00 28.45 -20.10
CA GLU A 212 -23.55 28.33 -19.91
C GLU A 212 -23.00 27.04 -20.53
N ILE A 213 -23.86 26.15 -21.03
CA ILE A 213 -23.46 24.91 -21.74
C ILE A 213 -23.20 25.22 -23.21
N ASN A 214 -22.19 24.57 -23.81
CA ASN A 214 -21.93 24.63 -25.23
C ASN A 214 -23.18 24.23 -26.04
N GLN A 215 -23.56 25.11 -26.95
CA GLN A 215 -24.75 24.95 -27.80
C GLN A 215 -24.69 23.67 -28.65
N THR A 216 -23.51 23.30 -29.17
CA THR A 216 -23.35 22.06 -29.97
C THR A 216 -23.62 20.80 -29.13
N PHE A 217 -23.22 20.81 -27.86
CA PHE A 217 -23.49 19.72 -26.94
C PHE A 217 -25.00 19.63 -26.63
N ILE A 218 -25.65 20.77 -26.36
CA ILE A 218 -27.11 20.84 -26.17
C ILE A 218 -27.86 20.31 -27.39
N GLU A 219 -27.45 20.69 -28.60
CA GLU A 219 -28.05 20.18 -29.84
C GLU A 219 -27.92 18.66 -29.92
N SER A 220 -26.74 18.11 -29.60
CA SER A 220 -26.51 16.67 -29.63
C SER A 220 -27.41 15.88 -28.67
N ILE A 221 -27.62 16.37 -27.44
CA ILE A 221 -28.49 15.69 -26.47
C ILE A 221 -29.98 15.92 -26.76
N SER A 222 -30.35 17.07 -27.35
CA SER A 222 -31.75 17.39 -27.67
C SER A 222 -32.26 16.74 -28.97
N ASN A 223 -31.35 16.22 -29.81
CA ASN A 223 -31.66 15.54 -31.07
C ASN A 223 -32.29 14.13 -30.89
N HIS A 224 -33.07 13.91 -29.84
CA HIS A 224 -33.83 12.68 -29.64
C HIS A 224 -35.33 12.99 -29.68
N PRO A 225 -36.17 12.24 -30.42
CA PRO A 225 -37.58 12.56 -30.60
C PRO A 225 -38.39 12.71 -29.31
N ARG A 226 -37.94 12.02 -28.25
CA ARG A 226 -38.60 11.98 -26.94
C ARG A 226 -37.94 12.89 -25.90
N TYR A 227 -36.90 13.64 -26.28
CA TYR A 227 -36.18 14.52 -25.37
C TYR A 227 -37.08 15.59 -24.77
N ASP A 228 -37.80 16.35 -25.59
CA ASP A 228 -38.66 17.44 -25.10
C ASP A 228 -39.85 16.92 -24.27
N PHE A 229 -40.34 15.73 -24.59
CA PHE A 229 -41.36 15.05 -23.78
C PHE A 229 -40.82 14.77 -22.37
N TRP A 230 -39.66 14.12 -22.27
CA TRP A 230 -39.08 13.78 -20.97
C TRP A 230 -38.59 15.00 -20.21
N LYS A 231 -38.07 16.02 -20.89
CA LYS A 231 -37.65 17.28 -20.30
C LYS A 231 -38.79 17.95 -19.49
N LYS A 232 -40.01 17.90 -20.04
CA LYS A 232 -41.22 18.40 -19.36
C LYS A 232 -41.71 17.41 -18.32
N LYS A 233 -41.92 16.14 -18.69
CA LYS A 233 -42.48 15.13 -17.79
C LYS A 233 -41.64 14.92 -16.53
N LEU A 234 -40.30 14.92 -16.64
CA LEU A 234 -39.41 14.66 -15.51
C LEU A 234 -39.55 15.70 -14.38
N ILE A 235 -39.85 16.97 -14.71
CA ILE A 235 -40.06 18.00 -13.67
C ILE A 235 -41.35 17.72 -12.87
N GLU A 236 -42.40 17.27 -13.55
CA GLU A 236 -43.70 16.95 -12.96
C GLU A 236 -43.60 15.70 -12.08
N GLU A 237 -42.90 14.67 -12.57
CA GLU A 237 -42.71 13.43 -11.83
C GLU A 237 -41.79 13.63 -10.60
N LEU A 238 -40.73 14.44 -10.71
CA LEU A 238 -39.88 14.76 -9.54
C LEU A 238 -40.63 15.56 -8.47
N ASP A 239 -41.50 16.50 -8.87
CA ASP A 239 -42.36 17.18 -7.91
C ASP A 239 -43.34 16.21 -7.24
N SER A 240 -43.88 15.27 -8.01
CA SER A 240 -44.75 14.22 -7.48
C SER A 240 -44.01 13.25 -6.55
N ILE A 241 -42.72 12.97 -6.78
CA ILE A 241 -41.85 12.22 -5.86
C ILE A 241 -41.57 13.02 -4.59
N ARG A 242 -41.39 14.34 -4.69
CA ARG A 242 -41.22 15.23 -3.53
C ARG A 242 -42.45 15.19 -2.62
N VAL A 243 -43.64 15.29 -3.21
CA VAL A 243 -44.92 15.15 -2.48
C VAL A 243 -45.00 13.77 -1.84
N PHE A 244 -44.73 12.71 -2.59
CA PHE A 244 -44.66 11.33 -2.07
C PHE A 244 -43.74 11.21 -0.84
N ARG A 245 -42.55 11.82 -0.88
CA ARG A 245 -41.61 11.83 0.24
C ARG A 245 -42.16 12.56 1.47
N ASN A 246 -42.78 13.72 1.27
CA ASN A 246 -43.35 14.50 2.38
C ASN A 246 -44.53 13.76 3.03
N ASP A 247 -45.43 13.20 2.22
CA ASP A 247 -46.57 12.43 2.72
C ASP A 247 -46.12 11.18 3.47
N SER A 248 -45.10 10.48 2.94
CA SER A 248 -44.51 9.30 3.59
C SER A 248 -43.87 9.64 4.94
N ALA A 249 -43.22 10.80 5.06
CA ALA A 249 -42.58 11.24 6.30
C ALA A 249 -43.59 11.61 7.40
N HIS A 250 -44.79 12.07 7.03
CA HIS A 250 -45.80 12.55 7.98
C HIS A 250 -46.94 11.57 8.27
N SER A 251 -47.31 10.71 7.31
CA SER A 251 -48.52 9.89 7.38
C SER A 251 -48.28 8.37 7.35
N GLY A 252 -47.04 7.92 7.12
CA GLY A 252 -46.72 6.51 6.89
C GLY A 252 -47.24 5.96 5.56
N PHE A 253 -46.84 4.74 5.18
CA PHE A 253 -47.17 4.15 3.86
C PHE A 253 -48.51 3.43 3.83
N ARG A 254 -49.28 3.61 2.74
CA ARG A 254 -50.30 2.63 2.31
C ARG A 254 -49.94 2.09 0.93
N VAL A 255 -49.97 0.77 0.79
CA VAL A 255 -49.59 0.06 -0.46
C VAL A 255 -50.50 0.41 -1.64
N VAL A 256 -51.71 0.90 -1.37
CA VAL A 256 -52.75 1.24 -2.35
C VAL A 256 -52.61 2.63 -2.98
N ASP A 257 -51.72 3.49 -2.48
CA ASP A 257 -51.68 4.90 -2.89
C ASP A 257 -51.03 5.12 -4.27
N PHE A 258 -50.32 4.12 -4.81
CA PHE A 258 -49.58 4.25 -6.07
C PHE A 258 -49.71 3.00 -6.94
N SER A 259 -49.93 3.19 -8.25
CA SER A 259 -49.89 2.09 -9.21
C SER A 259 -48.47 1.53 -9.35
N LYS A 260 -48.37 0.24 -9.71
CA LYS A 260 -47.08 -0.43 -9.96
C LYS A 260 -46.26 0.30 -11.02
N GLN A 261 -46.90 0.71 -12.11
CA GLN A 261 -46.31 1.49 -13.18
C GLN A 261 -45.71 2.83 -12.68
N LYS A 262 -46.44 3.55 -11.81
CA LYS A 262 -45.96 4.82 -11.25
C LYS A 262 -44.75 4.62 -10.34
N LEU A 263 -44.77 3.57 -9.50
CA LEU A 263 -43.61 3.21 -8.67
C LEU A 263 -42.42 2.75 -9.51
N ALA A 264 -42.64 2.03 -10.61
CA ALA A 264 -41.59 1.63 -11.53
C ALA A 264 -40.92 2.85 -12.17
N LEU A 265 -41.71 3.82 -12.64
CA LEU A 265 -41.21 5.07 -13.19
C LEU A 265 -40.41 5.87 -12.16
N TYR A 266 -40.95 6.06 -10.97
CA TYR A 266 -40.26 6.77 -9.88
C TYR A 266 -38.93 6.11 -9.56
N ASN A 267 -38.91 4.78 -9.45
CA ASN A 267 -37.68 4.05 -9.16
C ASN A 267 -36.61 4.28 -10.25
N GLN A 268 -36.98 4.27 -11.53
CA GLN A 268 -36.03 4.58 -12.61
C GLN A 268 -35.52 6.01 -12.56
N ILE A 269 -36.42 6.99 -12.38
CA ILE A 269 -36.04 8.41 -12.20
C ILE A 269 -35.02 8.55 -11.07
N MET A 270 -35.31 7.92 -9.92
CA MET A 270 -34.46 8.00 -8.74
C MET A 270 -33.12 7.29 -8.93
N ILE A 271 -33.08 6.11 -9.57
CA ILE A 271 -31.83 5.39 -9.84
C ILE A 271 -30.89 6.25 -10.70
N PHE A 272 -31.39 6.80 -11.82
CA PHE A 272 -30.57 7.63 -12.70
C PHE A 272 -30.23 8.97 -12.06
N GLY A 273 -31.19 9.64 -11.42
CA GLY A 273 -30.97 10.89 -10.71
C GLY A 273 -29.87 10.75 -9.65
N THR A 274 -29.95 9.72 -8.80
CA THR A 274 -28.94 9.42 -7.79
C THR A 274 -27.59 9.08 -8.41
N SER A 275 -27.55 8.16 -9.37
CA SER A 275 -26.28 7.72 -9.98
C SER A 275 -25.54 8.87 -10.67
N ARG A 276 -26.25 9.71 -11.44
CA ARG A 276 -25.63 10.83 -12.15
C ARG A 276 -25.19 11.94 -11.22
N SER A 277 -25.99 12.22 -10.18
CA SER A 277 -25.62 13.23 -9.19
C SER A 277 -24.40 12.82 -8.39
N LEU A 278 -24.31 11.56 -7.96
CA LEU A 278 -23.12 11.03 -7.27
C LEU A 278 -21.90 11.06 -8.18
N GLY A 279 -22.02 10.65 -9.45
CA GLY A 279 -20.91 10.72 -10.41
C GLY A 279 -20.42 12.15 -10.65
N ALA A 280 -21.33 13.11 -10.80
CA ALA A 280 -20.98 14.52 -10.98
C ALA A 280 -20.26 15.11 -9.75
N VAL A 281 -20.71 14.78 -8.53
CA VAL A 281 -20.03 15.25 -7.31
C VAL A 281 -18.68 14.57 -7.12
N GLN A 282 -18.55 13.28 -7.47
CA GLN A 282 -17.25 12.59 -7.46
C GLN A 282 -16.27 13.30 -8.40
N PHE A 283 -16.70 13.58 -9.64
CA PHE A 283 -15.89 14.35 -10.59
C PHE A 283 -15.50 15.72 -10.03
N ALA A 284 -16.43 16.43 -9.39
CA ALA A 284 -16.16 17.72 -8.77
C ALA A 284 -15.09 17.63 -7.67
N LEU A 285 -15.18 16.62 -6.78
CA LEU A 285 -14.22 16.40 -5.70
C LEU A 285 -12.81 16.08 -6.25
N LEU A 286 -12.72 15.26 -7.30
CA LEU A 286 -11.46 14.95 -7.97
C LEU A 286 -10.86 16.18 -8.68
N ASN A 287 -11.70 17.13 -9.08
CA ASN A 287 -11.31 18.42 -9.66
C ASN A 287 -11.26 19.56 -8.62
N THR A 288 -11.03 19.22 -7.34
CA THR A 288 -10.76 20.16 -6.23
C THR A 288 -11.90 21.07 -5.79
N ILE A 289 -13.12 20.89 -6.28
CA ILE A 289 -14.31 21.60 -5.78
C ILE A 289 -14.64 21.11 -4.38
N ARG A 290 -14.81 22.04 -3.44
CA ARG A 290 -14.87 21.71 -1.99
C ARG A 290 -16.24 21.92 -1.35
N THR A 291 -17.09 22.74 -1.94
CA THR A 291 -18.37 23.15 -1.32
C THR A 291 -19.56 22.93 -2.26
N LEU A 292 -20.76 22.76 -1.69
CA LEU A 292 -21.99 22.63 -2.48
C LEU A 292 -22.31 23.86 -3.35
N PRO A 293 -22.18 25.12 -2.87
CA PRO A 293 -22.41 26.30 -3.73
C PRO A 293 -21.48 26.34 -4.95
N GLU A 294 -20.19 26.06 -4.74
CA GLU A 294 -19.18 25.98 -5.80
C GLU A 294 -19.52 24.87 -6.80
N PHE A 295 -19.92 23.68 -6.31
CA PHE A 295 -20.41 22.60 -7.17
C PHE A 295 -21.60 23.04 -8.03
N LYS A 296 -22.58 23.74 -7.44
CA LYS A 296 -23.74 24.22 -8.19
C LYS A 296 -23.32 25.26 -9.23
N GLU A 297 -22.37 26.13 -8.93
CA GLU A 297 -21.82 27.13 -9.87
C GLU A 297 -21.17 26.46 -11.07
N TYR A 298 -20.26 25.51 -10.86
CA TYR A 298 -19.57 24.78 -11.95
C TYR A 298 -20.38 23.64 -12.57
N MET A 299 -21.64 23.44 -12.15
CA MET A 299 -22.49 22.35 -12.63
C MET A 299 -22.62 22.26 -14.16
N PRO A 300 -22.73 23.37 -14.93
CA PRO A 300 -22.76 23.31 -16.40
C PRO A 300 -21.51 22.67 -16.99
N TYR A 301 -20.33 23.11 -16.54
CA TYR A 301 -19.05 22.57 -17.01
C TYR A 301 -18.89 21.10 -16.62
N ILE A 302 -19.18 20.76 -15.36
CA ILE A 302 -19.11 19.37 -14.88
C ILE A 302 -20.01 18.48 -15.74
N PHE A 303 -21.24 18.92 -15.99
CA PHE A 303 -22.22 18.19 -16.80
C PHE A 303 -21.69 17.88 -18.21
N GLU A 304 -21.05 18.84 -18.89
CA GLU A 304 -20.45 18.61 -20.21
C GLU A 304 -19.32 17.58 -20.20
N GLN A 305 -18.58 17.47 -19.09
CA GLN A 305 -17.50 16.49 -18.96
C GLN A 305 -18.00 15.08 -18.64
N VAL A 306 -19.09 14.96 -17.87
CA VAL A 306 -19.57 13.65 -17.39
C VAL A 306 -20.74 13.07 -18.19
N ALA A 307 -21.51 13.90 -18.88
CA ALA A 307 -22.68 13.44 -19.62
C ALA A 307 -22.32 13.12 -21.08
N THR A 308 -22.96 12.09 -21.62
CA THR A 308 -22.81 11.75 -23.05
C THR A 308 -24.19 11.62 -23.69
N PRO A 309 -24.37 12.03 -24.97
CA PRO A 309 -25.64 11.89 -25.66
C PRO A 309 -26.13 10.44 -25.71
N ASN A 310 -25.22 9.50 -25.95
CA ASN A 310 -25.53 8.06 -25.99
C ASN A 310 -26.09 7.56 -24.65
N ASP A 311 -25.58 8.05 -23.53
CA ASP A 311 -26.10 7.68 -22.22
C ASP A 311 -27.50 8.26 -21.96
N ILE A 312 -27.71 9.53 -22.31
CA ILE A 312 -29.01 10.18 -22.15
C ILE A 312 -30.06 9.51 -23.04
N HIS A 313 -29.74 9.25 -24.30
CA HIS A 313 -30.66 8.63 -25.26
C HIS A 313 -30.86 7.13 -24.98
N GLY A 314 -29.76 6.39 -24.95
CA GLY A 314 -29.76 4.92 -24.92
C GLY A 314 -30.01 4.31 -23.54
N ASN A 315 -29.67 5.02 -22.45
CA ASN A 315 -29.90 4.51 -21.10
C ASN A 315 -31.04 5.24 -20.42
N ILE A 316 -30.99 6.57 -20.31
CA ILE A 316 -31.95 7.34 -19.50
C ILE A 316 -33.33 7.35 -20.17
N ILE A 317 -33.44 7.90 -21.38
CA ILE A 317 -34.74 7.99 -22.09
C ILE A 317 -35.32 6.60 -22.31
N TYR A 318 -34.52 5.66 -22.81
CA TYR A 318 -34.96 4.28 -23.01
C TYR A 318 -35.53 3.65 -21.72
N SER A 319 -34.82 3.73 -20.59
CA SER A 319 -35.27 3.11 -19.34
C SER A 319 -36.52 3.76 -18.77
N LEU A 320 -36.65 5.09 -18.91
CA LEU A 320 -37.85 5.81 -18.51
C LEU A 320 -39.06 5.40 -19.36
N GLU A 321 -38.88 5.14 -20.65
CA GLU A 321 -39.94 4.62 -21.53
C GLU A 321 -40.34 3.20 -21.17
N GLN A 322 -39.38 2.32 -20.91
CA GLN A 322 -39.67 0.95 -20.47
C GLN A 322 -40.46 0.92 -19.16
N ALA A 323 -40.17 1.84 -18.23
CA ALA A 323 -40.93 1.93 -16.98
C ALA A 323 -42.40 2.31 -17.18
N LEU A 324 -42.73 3.00 -18.28
CA LEU A 324 -44.11 3.31 -18.64
C LEU A 324 -44.84 2.11 -19.30
N LEU A 325 -44.14 1.02 -19.65
CA LEU A 325 -44.76 -0.16 -20.25
C LEU A 325 -45.04 -1.27 -19.23
N VAL A 326 -44.68 -1.06 -17.97
CA VAL A 326 -44.95 -2.02 -16.88
C VAL A 326 -46.43 -2.00 -16.53
N GLU A 327 -47.12 -3.12 -16.75
CA GLU A 327 -48.54 -3.34 -16.38
C GLU A 327 -48.73 -3.63 -14.88
#